data_AF-A0A2V6JVV1-F1
#
_entry.id   AF-A0A2V6JVV1-F1
#
_cell.length_a   1.000
_cell.length_b   1.000
_cell.length_c   1.000
_cell.angle_alpha   90.00
_cell.angle_beta   90.00
_cell.angle_gamma   90.00
#
_symmetry.space_group_name_H-M   'P 1'
#
loop_
_entity.id
_entity.type
_entity.pdbx_description
1 polymer ?
#
loop_
_entity_poly.entity_id
_entity_poly.type
_entity_poly.pdbx_seq_one_letter_code
_entity_poly.pdbx_strand_id
1 'polypeptide(L)' 'ERYHRSTIYHVDMPYFMRLSCLDFGMHAGYVPNYPASHGCIRLPEDAARKFFSEIPVGTLVTVQ' A
#
# COMPACT_ATOMS: atom_id res chain seq x y z
N GLU A 1 0.15 -6.73 -10.00
CA GLU A 1 1.61 -6.76 -10.21
C GLU A 1 2.32 -6.52 -8.89
N ARG A 2 3.44 -7.20 -8.63
CA ARG A 2 4.18 -7.11 -7.36
C ARG A 2 4.96 -5.79 -7.22
N TYR A 3 5.35 -5.22 -8.35
CA TYR A 3 6.07 -3.96 -8.45
C TYR A 3 5.10 -2.90 -8.97
N HIS A 4 4.89 -1.85 -8.18
CA HIS A 4 4.18 -0.65 -8.61
C HIS A 4 5.14 0.53 -8.43
N ARG A 5 5.25 1.36 -9.45
CA ARG A 5 5.98 2.62 -9.37
C ARG A 5 4.99 3.76 -9.39
N SER A 6 5.04 4.60 -8.37
CA SER A 6 4.15 5.75 -8.26
C SER A 6 4.37 6.70 -9.44
N THR A 7 3.29 7.11 -10.11
CA THR A 7 3.32 8.11 -11.19
C THR A 7 3.56 9.52 -10.66
N ILE A 8 3.12 9.81 -9.43
CA ILE A 8 3.22 11.12 -8.78
C ILE A 8 4.54 11.32 -8.02
N TYR A 9 5.04 10.28 -7.35
CA TYR A 9 6.25 10.37 -6.52
C TYR A 9 7.47 9.74 -7.19
N HIS A 10 7.28 9.01 -8.29
CA HIS A 10 8.35 8.30 -9.02
C HIS A 10 9.20 7.34 -8.16
N VAL A 11 8.62 6.83 -7.07
CA VAL A 11 9.22 5.84 -6.17
C VAL A 11 8.56 4.49 -6.31
N ASP A 12 9.31 3.44 -5.99
CA ASP A 12 8.81 2.08 -5.96
C ASP A 12 7.96 1.82 -4.70
N MET A 13 6.81 1.19 -4.91
CA MET A 13 5.81 0.82 -3.91
C MET A 13 5.48 -0.67 -4.09
N PRO A 14 6.28 -1.58 -3.53
CA PRO A 14 6.05 -3.01 -3.67
C PRO A 14 4.72 -3.43 -3.02
N TYR A 15 4.05 -4.42 -3.61
CA TYR A 15 2.77 -4.96 -3.13
C TYR A 15 1.65 -3.91 -3.03
N PHE A 16 1.58 -2.98 -3.99
CA PHE A 16 0.60 -1.90 -3.98
C PHE A 16 -0.84 -2.41 -4.15
N MET A 17 -1.70 -2.08 -3.20
CA MET A 17 -3.14 -2.35 -3.19
C MET A 17 -3.89 -1.03 -3.19
N ARG A 18 -4.55 -0.70 -4.30
CA ARG A 18 -5.28 0.57 -4.50
C ARG A 18 -6.55 0.60 -3.66
N LEU A 19 -6.82 1.74 -3.02
CA LEU A 19 -8.03 1.98 -2.24
C LEU A 19 -8.94 3.00 -2.94
N SER A 20 -10.25 2.79 -2.84
CA SER A 20 -11.31 3.71 -3.33
C SER A 20 -11.20 4.14 -4.79
N CYS A 21 -10.44 3.41 -5.62
CA CYS A 21 -10.07 3.80 -6.99
C CYS A 21 -9.36 5.16 -7.08
N LEU A 22 -8.81 5.67 -5.96
CA LEU A 22 -8.07 6.92 -5.88
C LEU A 22 -6.56 6.66 -6.00
N ASP A 23 -5.76 7.73 -5.95
CA ASP A 23 -4.31 7.69 -6.12
C ASP A 23 -3.53 7.19 -4.89
N PHE A 24 -4.22 6.67 -3.88
CA PHE A 24 -3.60 6.12 -2.66
C PHE A 24 -3.94 4.65 -2.44
N GLY A 25 -3.14 4.00 -1.61
CA GLY A 25 -3.27 2.58 -1.34
C GLY A 25 -2.43 2.11 -0.16
N MET A 26 -2.45 0.80 0.05
CA MET A 26 -1.52 0.11 0.95
C MET A 26 -0.32 -0.39 0.15
N HIS A 27 0.88 -0.31 0.72
CA HIS A 27 2.08 -0.90 0.10
C HIS A 27 3.17 -1.20 1.13
N ALA A 28 4.13 -2.04 0.74
CA ALA A 28 5.32 -2.27 1.53
C ALA A 28 6.21 -1.02 1.59
N GLY A 29 6.72 -0.72 2.78
CA GLY A 29 7.67 0.37 3.00
C GLY A 29 8.12 0.44 4.45
N TYR A 30 9.10 1.32 4.72
CA TYR A 30 9.55 1.57 6.09
C TYR A 30 8.41 2.19 6.93
N VAL A 31 8.15 1.64 8.12
CA VAL A 31 7.08 2.11 9.03
C VAL A 31 7.71 2.69 10.30
N PRO A 32 7.88 4.02 10.38
CA PRO A 32 8.34 4.69 11.59
C PRO A 32 7.20 4.91 12.59
N ASN A 33 7.55 5.25 13.83
CA ASN A 33 6.59 5.52 14.93
C ASN A 33 5.88 6.90 14.82
N TYR A 34 5.78 7.47 13.61
CA TYR A 34 5.10 8.73 13.34
C TYR A 34 4.51 8.74 11.92
N PRO A 35 3.49 9.58 11.62
CA PRO A 35 2.96 9.72 10.27
C PRO A 35 4.04 10.20 9.29
N ALA A 36 4.36 9.39 8.29
CA ALA A 36 5.44 9.68 7.34
C ALA A 36 5.16 9.16 5.91
N SER A 37 3.89 9.13 5.53
CA SER A 37 3.46 8.89 4.15
C SER A 37 2.64 10.08 3.65
N HIS A 38 2.51 10.19 2.33
CA HIS A 38 1.67 11.21 1.69
C HIS A 38 0.21 10.75 1.53
N GLY A 39 -0.30 9.98 2.50
CA GLY A 39 -1.65 9.41 2.50
C GLY A 39 -1.73 7.91 2.24
N CYS A 40 -0.71 7.30 1.61
CA CYS A 40 -0.65 5.85 1.49
C CYS A 40 -0.41 5.17 2.85
N ILE A 41 -0.95 3.96 3.03
CA ILE A 41 -0.75 3.17 4.25
C ILE A 41 0.48 2.29 4.04
N ARG A 42 1.57 2.60 4.75
CA ARG A 42 2.79 1.80 4.71
C ARG A 42 2.67 0.61 5.64
N LEU A 43 3.05 -0.55 5.14
CA LEU A 43 3.06 -1.81 5.87
C LEU A 43 4.48 -2.38 5.92
N PRO A 44 4.84 -3.11 6.99
CA PRO A 44 6.01 -3.98 6.98
C PRO A 44 5.94 -4.96 5.81
N GLU A 45 7.08 -5.30 5.22
CA GLU A 45 7.13 -6.07 3.98
C GLU A 45 6.42 -7.42 4.07
N ASP A 46 6.58 -8.14 5.19
CA ASP A 46 5.94 -9.43 5.41
C ASP A 46 4.40 -9.33 5.45
N ALA A 47 3.88 -8.27 6.08
CA ALA A 47 2.44 -8.02 6.14
C ALA A 47 1.89 -7.65 4.76
N ALA A 48 2.58 -6.76 4.03
CA ALA A 48 2.21 -6.36 2.68
C ALA A 48 2.19 -7.57 1.72
N ARG A 49 3.20 -8.44 1.81
CA ARG A 49 3.30 -9.67 1.01
C ARG A 49 2.14 -10.60 1.29
N LYS A 50 1.80 -10.83 2.57
CA LYS A 50 0.70 -11.70 2.98
C LYS A 50 -0.65 -11.15 2.50
N PHE A 51 -0.92 -9.88 2.74
CA PHE A 51 -2.17 -9.24 2.31
C PHE A 51 -2.31 -9.25 0.80
N PHE A 52 -1.25 -8.94 0.06
CA PHE A 52 -1.30 -8.96 -1.39
C PHE A 52 -1.59 -10.34 -1.99
N SER A 53 -1.19 -11.43 -1.31
CA SER A 53 -1.51 -12.80 -1.75
C SER A 53 -2.89 -13.29 -1.32
N GLU A 54 -3.35 -12.88 -0.13
CA GLU A 54 -4.57 -13.45 0.48
C GLU A 54 -5.82 -12.61 0.23
N ILE A 55 -5.69 -11.29 0.02
CA ILE A 55 -6.83 -10.37 -0.07
C ILE A 55 -7.27 -10.23 -1.55
N PRO A 56 -8.50 -10.63 -1.91
CA PRO A 56 -9.02 -10.42 -3.25
C PRO A 56 -9.41 -8.96 -3.50
N VAL A 57 -9.42 -8.57 -4.77
CA VAL A 57 -9.91 -7.25 -5.22
C VAL A 57 -11.39 -7.09 -4.85
N GLY A 58 -11.75 -5.93 -4.31
CA GLY A 58 -13.11 -5.63 -3.84
C GLY A 58 -13.32 -5.85 -2.35
N THR A 59 -12.30 -6.32 -1.63
CA THR A 59 -12.33 -6.38 -0.16
C THR A 59 -12.52 -4.98 0.42
N LEU A 60 -13.51 -4.83 1.32
CA LEU A 60 -13.78 -3.57 2.00
C LEU A 60 -12.64 -3.23 2.96
N VAL A 61 -12.16 -1.99 2.88
CA VAL A 61 -11.15 -1.45 3.79
C VAL A 61 -11.73 -0.24 4.48
N THR A 62 -11.76 -0.27 5.82
CA THR A 62 -12.18 0.84 6.67
C THR A 62 -10.95 1.44 7.34
N VAL A 63 -10.76 2.76 7.19
CA VAL A 63 -9.70 3.52 7.86
C VAL A 63 -10.33 4.30 9.00
N GLN A 64 -9.74 4.23 10.20
CA GLN A 64 -10.22 4.87 11.43
C GLN A 64 -9.09 5.65 12.10
#